data_AF-A0A846TV77-F1
#
_entry.id   AF-A0A846TV77-F1
#
_cell.length_a   1.000
_cell.length_b   1.000
_cell.length_c   1.000
_cell.angle_alpha   90.00
_cell.angle_beta   90.00
_cell.angle_gamma   90.00
#
_symmetry.space_group_name_H-M   'P 1'
#
loop_
_entity.id
_entity.type
_entity.pdbx_description
1 polymer ?
#
loop_
_entity_poly.entity_id
_entity_poly.type
_entity_poly.pdbx_seq_one_letter_code
_entity_poly.pdbx_strand_id
1 'polypeptide(L)'
;MAKYSNKINKIRTFALSLIFIGFIVMYGGIFFRSSPLVMTIFMILGLLFIIASTVVYFWIGMLSTKTVQVVCPNCGKQTKMLGRVDICMYCNEPLTLDPSLEGKEFNEEYNRKQKK
;
A
#
# COMPACT_ATOMS: atom_id res chain seq x y z
N MET A 1 18.29 1.12 14.55
CA MET A 1 16.83 1.15 14.23
C MET A 1 16.67 0.92 12.74
N ALA A 2 16.25 -0.28 12.34
CA ALA A 2 16.04 -0.61 10.94
C ALA A 2 14.91 0.27 10.38
N LYS A 3 15.24 1.11 9.41
CA LYS A 3 14.31 2.08 8.81
C LYS A 3 13.39 1.35 7.84
N TYR A 4 12.31 0.81 8.37
CA TYR A 4 11.27 0.13 7.59
C TYR A 4 10.59 1.13 6.66
N SER A 5 10.94 1.09 5.37
CA SER A 5 10.25 1.86 4.35
C SER A 5 9.13 0.97 3.83
N ASN A 6 8.00 0.97 4.54
CA ASN A 6 6.88 0.12 4.16
C ASN A 6 6.35 0.55 2.78
N LYS A 7 6.79 -0.11 1.71
CA LYS A 7 6.35 0.18 0.33
C LYS A 7 4.83 0.19 0.24
N ILE A 8 4.17 -0.61 1.08
CA ILE A 8 2.73 -0.68 1.23
C ILE A 8 2.13 0.64 1.73
N ASN A 9 2.74 1.28 2.74
CA ASN A 9 2.31 2.62 3.16
C ASN A 9 2.47 3.64 2.04
N LYS A 10 3.55 3.56 1.26
CA LYS A 10 3.79 4.49 0.16
C LYS A 10 2.74 4.36 -0.95
N ILE A 11 2.34 3.14 -1.28
CA ILE A 11 1.28 2.88 -2.27
C ILE A 11 -0.09 3.36 -1.74
N ARG A 12 -0.37 3.18 -0.44
CA ARG A 12 -1.59 3.70 0.20
C ARG A 12 -1.70 5.22 0.06
N THR A 13 -0.62 5.94 0.36
CA THR A 13 -0.58 7.40 0.23
C THR A 13 -0.69 7.85 -1.23
N PHE A 14 -0.11 7.08 -2.16
CA PHE A 14 -0.24 7.33 -3.60
C PHE A 14 -1.69 7.20 -4.08
N ALA A 15 -2.40 6.14 -3.68
CA ALA A 15 -3.82 5.95 -4.00
C ALA A 15 -4.68 7.12 -3.49
N LEU A 16 -4.43 7.56 -2.25
CA LEU A 16 -5.12 8.70 -1.65
C LEU A 16 -4.85 9.99 -2.44
N SER A 17 -3.60 10.23 -2.86
CA SER A 17 -3.25 11.40 -3.67
C SER A 17 -3.94 11.42 -5.04
N LEU A 18 -4.19 10.25 -5.64
CA LEU A 18 -4.88 10.14 -6.93
C LEU A 18 -6.34 10.66 -6.85
N ILE A 19 -6.99 10.48 -5.70
CA ILE A 19 -8.35 10.99 -5.45
C ILE A 19 -8.36 12.52 -5.46
N PHE A 20 -7.38 13.15 -4.79
CA PHE A 20 -7.25 14.60 -4.76
C PHE A 20 -7.04 15.17 -6.16
N ILE A 21 -6.22 14.51 -6.99
CA ILE A 21 -6.02 14.89 -8.39
C ILE A 21 -7.35 14.80 -9.15
N GLY A 22 -8.12 13.72 -8.96
CA GLY A 22 -9.45 13.57 -9.55
C GLY A 22 -10.38 14.74 -9.22
N PHE A 23 -10.45 15.15 -7.95
CA PHE A 23 -11.27 16.31 -7.54
C PHE A 23 -10.79 17.63 -8.14
N ILE A 24 -9.47 17.85 -8.23
CA ILE A 24 -8.91 19.06 -8.85
C ILE A 24 -9.28 19.11 -10.34
N VAL A 25 -9.17 17.98 -11.05
CA VAL A 25 -9.55 17.87 -12.47
C VAL A 25 -11.05 18.14 -12.65
N MET A 26 -11.91 17.59 -11.78
CA MET A 26 -13.35 17.86 -11.81
C MET A 26 -13.66 19.34 -11.58
N TYR A 27 -13.04 19.95 -10.57
CA TYR A 27 -13.25 21.36 -10.25
C TYR A 27 -12.75 22.29 -11.37
N GLY A 28 -11.62 21.94 -12.01
CA GLY A 28 -11.12 22.65 -13.18
C GLY A 28 -12.09 22.59 -14.37
N GLY A 29 -12.75 21.45 -14.59
CA GLY A 29 -13.79 21.31 -15.61
C GLY A 29 -14.97 22.25 -15.41
N ILE A 30 -15.30 22.60 -14.17
CA ILE A 30 -16.37 23.54 -13.82
C ILE A 30 -16.02 24.98 -14.22
N PHE A 31 -14.75 25.32 -14.44
CA PHE A 31 -14.37 26.66 -14.92
C PHE A 31 -14.73 26.87 -16.40
N PHE A 32 -14.78 25.79 -17.20
CA PHE A 32 -15.10 25.80 -18.63
C PHE A 32 -16.61 25.62 -18.91
N ARG A 33 -17.49 26.24 -18.10
CA ARG A 33 -18.96 26.14 -18.27
C ARG A 33 -19.46 26.62 -19.63
N SER A 34 -18.69 27.47 -20.32
CA SER A 34 -19.04 28.02 -21.63
C SER A 34 -19.16 26.98 -22.73
N SER A 35 -18.51 25.82 -22.57
CA SER A 35 -18.55 24.72 -23.55
C SER A 35 -18.94 23.40 -22.87
N PRO A 36 -20.19 22.94 -23.03
CA PRO A 36 -20.67 21.73 -22.34
C PRO A 36 -19.86 20.47 -22.68
N LEU A 37 -19.29 20.38 -23.90
CA LEU A 37 -18.44 19.26 -24.31
C LEU A 37 -17.15 19.15 -23.47
N VAL A 38 -16.47 20.27 -23.20
CA VAL A 38 -15.24 20.28 -22.42
C VAL A 38 -15.54 19.93 -20.96
N MET A 39 -16.63 20.45 -20.42
CA MET A 39 -17.09 20.13 -19.06
C MET A 39 -17.33 18.62 -18.88
N THR A 40 -18.03 17.98 -19.82
CA THR A 40 -18.32 16.54 -19.75
C THR A 40 -17.06 15.69 -19.81
N ILE A 41 -16.09 16.04 -20.67
CA ILE A 41 -14.81 15.31 -20.77
C ILE A 41 -14.05 15.38 -19.43
N PHE A 42 -13.96 16.55 -18.81
CA PHE A 42 -13.29 16.71 -17.52
C PHE A 42 -14.00 15.97 -16.37
N MET A 43 -15.33 15.91 -16.38
CA MET A 43 -16.08 15.13 -15.38
C MET A 43 -15.85 13.62 -15.54
N ILE A 44 -15.89 13.11 -16.78
CA ILE A 44 -15.62 11.69 -17.06
C ILE A 44 -14.17 11.34 -16.70
N LEU A 45 -13.23 12.22 -17.03
CA LEU A 45 -11.82 12.04 -16.69
C LEU A 45 -11.60 12.02 -15.16
N GLY A 46 -12.25 12.93 -14.43
CA GLY A 46 -12.22 12.95 -12.96
C GLY A 46 -12.79 11.67 -12.35
N LEU A 47 -13.90 11.16 -12.89
CA LEU A 47 -14.49 9.89 -12.47
C LEU A 47 -13.53 8.72 -12.73
N LEU A 48 -12.87 8.69 -13.89
CA LEU A 48 -11.86 7.68 -14.21
C LEU A 48 -10.70 7.68 -13.19
N PHE A 49 -10.24 8.85 -12.75
CA PHE A 49 -9.21 8.95 -11.70
C PHE A 49 -9.69 8.37 -10.36
N ILE A 50 -10.94 8.61 -9.97
CA ILE A 50 -11.52 8.06 -8.73
C ILE A 50 -11.67 6.54 -8.81
N ILE A 51 -12.15 6.02 -9.95
CA ILE A 51 -12.26 4.57 -10.18
C ILE A 51 -10.87 3.93 -10.13
N ALA A 52 -9.88 4.51 -10.82
CA ALA A 52 -8.51 4.02 -10.82
C ALA A 52 -7.93 3.99 -9.40
N SER A 53 -8.17 5.02 -8.59
CA SER A 53 -7.74 5.03 -7.18
C SER A 53 -8.36 3.89 -6.38
N THR A 54 -9.66 3.65 -6.56
CA THR A 54 -10.39 2.60 -5.86
C THR A 54 -9.84 1.21 -6.22
N VAL A 55 -9.51 0.97 -7.49
CA VAL A 55 -8.86 -0.27 -7.93
C VAL A 55 -7.49 -0.46 -7.28
N VAL A 56 -6.66 0.57 -7.25
CA VAL A 56 -5.34 0.51 -6.59
C VAL A 56 -5.51 0.24 -5.10
N TYR A 57 -6.43 0.92 -4.43
CA TYR A 57 -6.72 0.71 -3.01
C TYR A 57 -7.23 -0.70 -2.72
N PHE A 58 -8.13 -1.21 -3.56
CA PHE A 58 -8.67 -2.55 -3.46
C PHE A 58 -7.59 -3.62 -3.60
N TRP A 59 -6.65 -3.45 -4.55
CA TRP A 59 -5.56 -4.39 -4.75
C TRP A 59 -4.63 -4.48 -3.51
N ILE A 60 -4.36 -3.34 -2.87
CA ILE A 60 -3.60 -3.30 -1.60
C ILE A 60 -4.39 -3.94 -0.46
N GLY A 61 -5.69 -3.67 -0.39
CA GLY A 61 -6.59 -4.29 0.60
C GLY A 61 -6.55 -5.81 0.48
N MET A 62 -6.62 -6.34 -0.75
CA MET A 62 -6.48 -7.76 -1.02
C MET A 62 -5.11 -8.31 -0.56
N LEU A 63 -4.02 -7.57 -0.78
CA LEU A 63 -2.69 -7.97 -0.29
C LEU A 63 -2.67 -8.13 1.25
N SER A 64 -3.35 -7.25 1.98
CA SER A 64 -3.44 -7.28 3.45
C SER A 64 -4.18 -8.53 3.97
N THR A 65 -5.17 -9.04 3.22
CA THR A 65 -5.94 -10.24 3.62
C THR A 65 -5.19 -11.57 3.45
N LYS A 66 -4.10 -11.60 2.67
CA LYS A 66 -3.31 -12.81 2.39
C LYS A 66 -2.20 -13.08 3.42
N THR A 67 -2.12 -12.27 4.47
CA THR A 67 -1.03 -12.27 5.45
C THR A 67 -1.22 -13.34 6.51
N VAL A 68 -0.14 -14.03 6.88
CA VAL A 68 -0.16 -15.06 7.93
C VAL A 68 -0.13 -14.38 9.29
N GLN A 69 -1.03 -14.77 10.18
CA GLN A 69 -1.08 -14.29 11.56
C GLN A 69 -0.16 -15.16 12.42
N VAL A 70 0.83 -14.56 13.07
CA VAL A 70 1.72 -15.25 14.00
C VAL A 70 1.79 -14.52 15.33
N VAL A 71 2.02 -15.27 16.40
CA VAL A 71 2.20 -14.71 17.74
C VAL A 71 3.65 -14.28 17.90
N CYS A 72 3.88 -13.02 18.26
CA CYS A 72 5.23 -12.55 18.52
C CYS A 72 5.78 -13.16 19.82
N PRO A 73 6.98 -13.76 19.81
CA PRO A 73 7.55 -14.40 21.01
C PRO A 73 7.96 -13.38 22.09
N ASN A 74 8.23 -12.12 21.70
CA ASN A 74 8.62 -11.08 22.66
C ASN A 74 7.42 -10.42 23.36
N CYS A 75 6.38 -10.04 22.59
CA CYS A 75 5.24 -9.29 23.15
C CYS A 75 3.94 -10.10 23.32
N GLY A 76 3.89 -11.37 22.86
CA GLY A 76 2.72 -12.24 22.96
C GLY A 76 1.51 -11.81 22.13
N LYS A 77 1.60 -10.70 21.38
CA LYS A 77 0.52 -10.18 20.54
C LYS A 77 0.53 -10.85 19.17
N GLN A 78 -0.66 -11.01 18.58
CA GLN A 78 -0.79 -11.48 17.21
C GLN A 78 -0.39 -10.39 16.23
N THR A 79 0.62 -10.66 15.40
CA THR A 79 1.06 -9.76 14.33
C THR A 79 0.86 -10.43 12.98
N LYS A 80 0.44 -9.64 11.98
CA LYS A 80 0.33 -10.11 10.60
C LYS A 80 1.67 -9.95 9.91
N MET A 81 2.16 -11.01 9.28
CA MET A 81 3.37 -10.97 8.45
C MET A 81 3.04 -10.98 6.97
N LEU A 82 3.63 -10.04 6.24
CA LEU A 82 3.50 -9.92 4.78
C LEU A 82 4.52 -10.77 4.00
N GLY A 83 5.66 -11.08 4.61
CA GLY A 83 6.77 -11.82 4.00
C GLY A 83 7.37 -12.89 4.92
N ARG A 84 8.52 -13.44 4.52
CA ARG A 84 9.32 -14.36 5.36
C ARG A 84 10.00 -13.65 6.52
N VAL A 85 10.34 -12.38 6.32
CA VAL A 85 10.95 -11.51 7.32
C VAL A 85 10.09 -10.25 7.42
N ASP A 86 9.60 -9.93 8.60
CA ASP A 86 8.77 -8.75 8.82
C ASP A 86 9.02 -8.20 10.24
N ILE A 87 8.57 -6.98 10.49
CA ILE A 87 8.71 -6.34 11.79
C ILE A 87 7.39 -6.45 12.54
N CYS A 88 7.43 -6.81 13.83
CA CYS A 88 6.23 -6.81 14.66
C CYS A 88 5.65 -5.40 14.76
N MET A 89 4.37 -5.21 14.42
CA MET A 89 3.70 -3.90 14.47
C MET A 89 3.64 -3.27 15.87
N TYR A 90 3.79 -4.07 16.93
CA TYR A 90 3.64 -3.60 18.32
C TYR A 90 4.96 -3.28 19.01
N CYS A 91 5.95 -4.17 18.90
CA CYS A 91 7.25 -4.01 19.58
C CYS A 91 8.40 -3.64 18.64
N ASN A 92 8.14 -3.57 17.32
CA ASN A 92 9.16 -3.32 16.29
C ASN A 92 10.33 -4.32 16.30
N GLU A 93 10.13 -5.51 16.88
CA GLU A 93 11.09 -6.61 16.83
C GLU A 93 11.14 -7.18 15.40
N PRO A 94 12.33 -7.43 14.84
CA PRO A 94 12.44 -8.19 13.60
C PRO A 94 12.06 -9.65 13.85
N LEU A 95 11.13 -10.17 13.07
CA LEU A 95 10.73 -11.56 13.12
C LEU A 95 11.02 -12.24 11.77
N THR A 96 11.41 -13.50 11.85
CA THR A 96 11.61 -14.39 10.71
C THR A 96 10.75 -15.64 10.88
N LEU A 97 10.18 -16.12 9.78
CA LEU A 97 9.50 -17.42 9.70
C LEU A 97 10.44 -18.54 9.21
N ASP A 98 11.63 -18.16 8.74
CA ASP A 98 12.57 -19.09 8.11
C ASP A 98 13.72 -19.41 9.09
N PRO A 99 13.89 -20.70 9.48
CA PRO A 99 15.00 -21.14 10.34
C PRO A 99 16.38 -20.87 9.73
N SER A 100 16.47 -20.79 8.40
CA SER A 100 17.74 -20.54 7.69
C SER A 100 18.25 -19.08 7.81
N LEU A 101 17.42 -18.21 8.37
CA LEU A 101 17.72 -16.79 8.60
C LEU A 101 17.97 -16.47 10.09
N GLU A 102 17.95 -17.47 10.98
CA GLU A 102 18.32 -17.30 12.39
C GLU A 102 19.78 -16.85 12.52
N GLY A 103 20.02 -15.76 13.25
CA GLY A 103 21.35 -15.17 13.46
C GLY A 103 21.85 -14.23 12.35
N LYS A 104 21.09 -14.01 11.28
CA LYS A 104 21.40 -12.99 10.25
C LYS A 104 20.76 -11.66 10.60
N GLU A 105 21.41 -10.55 10.24
CA GLU A 105 20.79 -9.23 10.37
C GLU A 105 19.52 -9.12 9.52
N PHE A 106 18.52 -8.41 10.04
CA PHE A 106 17.24 -8.18 9.37
C PHE A 106 17.47 -7.50 8.01
N ASN A 107 17.04 -8.15 6.93
CA ASN A 107 17.03 -7.56 5.58
C ASN A 107 15.71 -7.88 4.86
N GLU A 108 15.01 -6.84 4.41
CA GLU A 108 13.77 -6.95 3.62
C GLU A 108 13.98 -7.66 2.27
N GLU A 109 15.21 -7.68 1.75
CA GLU A 109 15.55 -8.33 0.48
C GLU A 109 15.31 -9.84 0.50
N TYR A 110 15.34 -10.47 1.68
CA TYR A 110 15.00 -11.90 1.83
C TYR A 110 13.53 -12.20 1.43
N ASN A 111 12.67 -11.18 1.37
CA ASN A 111 11.29 -11.31 0.87
C ASN A 111 11.18 -11.27 -0.66
N ARG A 112 12.23 -10.89 -1.41
CA ARG A 112 12.18 -10.97 -2.87
C ARG A 112 12.21 -12.46 -3.24
N LYS A 113 11.16 -12.93 -3.92
CA LYS A 113 11.20 -14.23 -4.60
C LYS A 113 12.43 -14.25 -5.49
N GLN A 114 13.35 -15.19 -5.29
CA GLN A 114 14.35 -15.51 -6.30
C GLN A 114 13.59 -15.78 -7.60
N LYS A 115 13.75 -14.88 -8.59
CA LYS A 115 13.38 -15.20 -9.96
C LYS A 115 14.25 -16.40 -10.34
N LYS A 116 13.65 -17.59 -10.41
CA LYS A 116 14.17 -18.63 -11.29
C LYS A 116 14.01 -18.17 -12.73
#